data_AF-A0A843F8S9-F1
#
_entry.id   AF-A0A843F8S9-F1
#
_cell.length_a   1.000
_cell.length_b   1.000
_cell.length_c   1.000
_cell.angle_alpha   90.00
_cell.angle_beta   90.00
_cell.angle_gamma   90.00
#
_symmetry.space_group_name_H-M   'P 1'
#
loop_
_entity.id
_entity.type
_entity.pdbx_description
1 polymer ?
#
loop_
_entity_poly.entity_id
_entity_poly.type
_entity_poly.pdbx_seq_one_letter_code
_entity_poly.pdbx_strand_id
1 'polypeptide(L)'
;LELWEMSGCIEIRGMDLDDLSLLPSALRAIDRMMGFYRMKGVDIVRLREIMKVDPESIDDSTRAILEESGYHYINGFFAKGRIVTTTLKDWEIISYVLRKQRAVQGHKFRNAWDAILARGYIRNDSELVTRVEDKTPIKNVVERYELIKTALCPRHIGYTTVEQASVYKALRDDPLTEDEKIVLDIIERRMPINKKKVIEDSPIY
;
A
#
# COMPACT_ATOMS: atom_id res chain seq x y z
N LEU A 1 -34.58 12.63 1.10
CA LEU A 1 -33.40 11.92 1.61
C LEU A 1 -33.10 10.74 0.71
N GLU A 2 -31.91 10.70 0.12
CA GLU A 2 -31.48 9.62 -0.78
C GLU A 2 -30.38 8.79 -0.10
N LEU A 3 -30.65 7.50 0.17
CA LEU A 3 -29.79 6.62 0.96
C LEU A 3 -29.28 5.43 0.14
N TRP A 4 -27.99 5.13 0.29
CA TRP A 4 -27.30 4.03 -0.39
C TRP A 4 -26.48 3.21 0.62
N GLU A 5 -26.63 1.88 0.57
CA GLU A 5 -25.74 0.97 1.28
C GLU A 5 -24.51 0.70 0.40
N MET A 6 -23.34 1.12 0.87
CA MET A 6 -22.05 0.90 0.22
C MET A 6 -21.25 -0.13 1.03
N SER A 7 -20.21 -0.72 0.43
CA SER A 7 -19.31 -1.63 1.16
C SER A 7 -18.71 -0.93 2.38
N GLY A 8 -19.21 -1.25 3.57
CA GLY A 8 -18.74 -0.74 4.86
C GLY A 8 -19.30 0.61 5.34
N CYS A 9 -20.24 1.25 4.62
CA CYS A 9 -20.88 2.47 5.11
C CYS A 9 -22.28 2.73 4.52
N ILE A 10 -23.08 3.51 5.24
CA ILE A 10 -24.31 4.10 4.73
C ILE A 10 -24.00 5.49 4.18
N GLU A 11 -24.36 5.72 2.94
CA GLU A 11 -24.25 7.01 2.30
C GLU A 11 -25.61 7.67 2.19
N ILE A 12 -25.69 8.92 2.65
CA ILE A 12 -26.82 9.81 2.37
C ILE A 12 -26.32 10.79 1.31
N ARG A 13 -26.79 10.61 0.07
CA ARG A 13 -26.35 11.41 -1.08
C ARG A 13 -26.83 12.84 -0.98
N GLY A 14 -28.11 13.01 -0.66
CA GLY A 14 -28.74 14.31 -0.47
C GLY A 14 -29.69 14.31 0.71
N MET A 15 -29.54 15.32 1.56
CA MET A 15 -30.44 15.63 2.65
C MET A 15 -31.05 17.01 2.46
N ASP A 16 -32.15 17.03 1.71
CA ASP A 16 -33.00 18.21 1.58
C ASP A 16 -34.07 18.19 2.68
N LEU A 17 -34.11 19.26 3.46
CA LEU A 17 -35.10 19.52 4.50
C LEU A 17 -35.95 20.72 4.09
N ASP A 18 -37.19 20.77 4.57
CA ASP A 18 -38.04 21.94 4.33
C ASP A 18 -37.52 23.19 5.08
N ASP A 19 -36.85 22.98 6.21
CA ASP A 19 -36.21 24.01 7.03
C ASP A 19 -34.93 23.43 7.68
N LEU A 20 -33.86 24.22 7.69
CA LEU A 20 -32.58 23.89 8.32
C LEU A 20 -32.72 23.68 9.83
N SER A 21 -33.71 24.31 10.48
CA SER A 21 -34.02 24.10 11.91
C SER A 21 -34.35 22.62 12.25
N LEU A 22 -34.72 21.83 11.24
CA LEU A 22 -35.01 20.40 11.38
C LEU A 22 -33.76 19.52 11.35
N LEU A 23 -32.60 20.06 10.96
CA LEU A 23 -31.35 19.31 10.81
C LEU A 23 -30.98 18.51 12.07
N PRO A 24 -31.01 19.08 13.30
CA PRO A 24 -30.72 18.30 14.52
C PRO A 24 -31.65 17.09 14.70
N SER A 25 -32.93 17.22 14.33
CA SER A 25 -33.90 16.14 14.41
C SER A 25 -33.66 15.06 13.34
N ALA A 26 -33.26 15.46 12.14
CA ALA A 26 -32.88 14.55 11.06
C ALA A 26 -31.63 13.74 11.43
N LEU A 27 -30.59 14.37 11.97
CA LEU A 27 -29.36 13.69 12.42
C LEU A 27 -29.64 12.67 13.53
N ARG A 28 -30.51 13.01 14.49
CA ARG A 28 -30.97 12.04 15.52
C ARG A 28 -31.75 10.86 14.93
N ALA A 29 -32.52 11.07 13.86
CA ALA A 29 -33.21 9.99 13.17
C ALA A 29 -32.22 9.05 12.46
N ILE A 30 -31.18 9.61 11.85
CA ILE A 30 -30.09 8.85 11.23
C ILE A 30 -29.34 8.02 12.29
N ASP A 31 -29.08 8.56 13.47
CA ASP A 31 -28.45 7.80 14.55
C ASP A 31 -29.23 6.57 15.00
N ARG A 32 -30.56 6.70 15.08
CA ARG A 32 -31.48 5.58 15.38
C ARG A 32 -31.44 4.54 14.27
N MET A 33 -31.52 4.98 13.01
CA MET A 33 -31.41 4.11 11.84
C MET A 33 -30.07 3.36 11.83
N MET A 34 -28.96 4.06 12.10
CA MET A 34 -27.62 3.45 12.17
C MET A 34 -27.52 2.41 13.29
N GLY A 35 -28.37 2.45 14.31
CA GLY A 35 -28.48 1.37 15.30
C GLY A 35 -28.72 -0.01 14.67
N PHE A 36 -29.58 -0.07 13.65
CA PHE A 36 -29.85 -1.30 12.90
C PHE A 36 -28.66 -1.72 12.04
N TYR A 37 -28.01 -0.78 11.35
CA TYR A 37 -26.88 -1.06 10.47
C TYR A 37 -25.62 -1.52 11.23
N ARG A 38 -25.39 -0.98 12.44
CA ARG A 38 -24.33 -1.44 13.33
C ARG A 38 -24.46 -2.92 13.69
N MET A 39 -25.69 -3.43 13.83
CA MET A 39 -25.92 -4.88 14.06
C MET A 39 -25.47 -5.75 12.88
N LYS A 40 -25.37 -5.18 11.67
CA LYS A 40 -24.88 -5.84 10.46
C LYS A 40 -23.39 -5.57 10.19
N GLY A 41 -22.68 -4.92 11.10
CA GLY A 41 -21.27 -4.55 10.95
C GLY A 41 -21.02 -3.30 10.11
N VAL A 42 -22.06 -2.49 9.86
CA VAL A 42 -21.92 -1.20 9.16
C VAL A 42 -21.98 -0.06 10.18
N ASP A 43 -20.81 0.48 10.50
CA ASP A 43 -20.62 1.41 11.62
C ASP A 43 -20.47 2.89 11.20
N ILE A 44 -20.46 3.16 9.90
CA ILE A 44 -20.15 4.49 9.35
C ILE A 44 -21.34 5.01 8.56
N VAL A 45 -21.68 6.27 8.78
CA VAL A 45 -22.59 7.04 7.92
C VAL A 45 -21.86 8.25 7.35
N ARG A 46 -22.09 8.57 6.07
CA ARG A 46 -21.55 9.76 5.41
C ARG A 46 -22.63 10.57 4.71
N LEU A 47 -22.50 11.90 4.75
CA LEU A 47 -23.36 12.88 4.10
C LEU A 47 -22.58 13.54 2.96
N ARG A 48 -23.10 13.47 1.74
CA ARG A 48 -22.47 14.10 0.57
C ARG A 48 -23.07 15.44 0.16
N GLU A 49 -24.31 15.70 0.50
CA GLU A 49 -24.98 16.97 0.16
C GLU A 49 -26.05 17.26 1.21
N ILE A 50 -26.10 18.51 1.68
CA ILE A 50 -27.06 18.98 2.67
C ILE A 50 -27.69 20.24 2.10
N MET A 51 -29.02 20.28 1.98
CA MET A 51 -29.75 21.42 1.41
C MET A 51 -29.25 21.83 0.01
N LYS A 52 -28.89 20.86 -0.84
CA LYS A 52 -28.27 21.08 -2.17
C LYS A 52 -26.91 21.79 -2.16
N VAL A 53 -26.23 21.78 -1.02
CA VAL A 53 -24.89 22.37 -0.84
C VAL A 53 -23.87 21.27 -0.58
N ASP A 54 -22.75 21.35 -1.29
CA ASP A 54 -21.60 20.48 -1.08
C ASP A 54 -20.97 20.74 0.30
N PRO A 55 -20.51 19.70 1.02
CA PRO A 55 -19.87 19.77 2.34
C PRO A 55 -18.72 20.78 2.48
N GLU A 56 -18.03 21.08 1.38
CA GLU A 56 -16.98 22.11 1.31
C GLU A 56 -17.51 23.54 1.44
N SER A 57 -18.73 23.77 0.95
CA SER A 57 -19.36 25.10 0.83
C SER A 57 -20.43 25.35 1.89
N ILE A 58 -20.62 24.42 2.84
CA ILE A 58 -21.56 24.58 3.95
C ILE A 58 -21.09 25.70 4.90
N ASP A 59 -22.05 26.52 5.33
CA ASP A 59 -21.82 27.64 6.24
C ASP A 59 -21.46 27.17 7.67
N ASP A 60 -20.80 28.05 8.44
CA ASP A 60 -20.29 27.73 9.77
C ASP A 60 -21.38 27.32 10.77
N SER A 61 -22.62 27.81 10.62
CA SER A 61 -23.71 27.47 11.54
C SER A 61 -24.21 26.04 11.33
N THR A 62 -24.38 25.65 10.07
CA THR A 62 -24.72 24.26 9.70
C THR A 62 -23.58 23.30 10.05
N ARG A 63 -22.33 23.72 9.84
CA ARG A 63 -21.13 22.95 10.22
C ARG A 63 -21.09 22.68 11.72
N ALA A 64 -21.35 23.68 12.55
CA ALA A 64 -21.36 23.53 14.01
C ALA A 64 -22.40 22.49 14.46
N ILE A 65 -23.62 22.51 13.89
CA ILE A 65 -24.68 21.53 14.20
C ILE A 65 -24.23 20.10 13.87
N LEU A 66 -23.54 19.90 12.75
CA LEU A 66 -23.01 18.60 12.32
C LEU A 66 -21.92 18.11 13.28
N GLU A 67 -20.97 18.98 13.64
CA GLU A 67 -19.87 18.68 14.55
C GLU A 67 -20.35 18.35 15.97
N GLU A 68 -21.29 19.13 16.51
CA GLU A 68 -21.95 18.85 17.79
C GLU A 68 -22.71 17.51 17.76
N SER A 69 -23.23 17.13 16.59
CA SER A 69 -23.88 15.84 16.38
C SER A 69 -22.88 14.69 16.15
N GLY A 70 -21.57 14.94 16.24
CA GLY A 70 -20.50 13.95 16.12
C GLY A 70 -20.11 13.60 14.69
N TYR A 71 -20.47 14.43 13.70
CA TYR A 71 -19.96 14.32 12.35
C TYR A 71 -18.63 15.06 12.22
N HIS A 72 -17.73 14.52 11.42
CA HIS A 72 -16.46 15.13 11.09
C HIS A 72 -16.35 15.33 9.58
N TYR A 73 -15.87 16.48 9.17
CA TYR A 73 -15.56 16.75 7.77
C TYR A 73 -14.28 15.98 7.35
N ILE A 74 -14.40 15.10 6.36
CA ILE A 74 -13.32 14.23 5.86
C ILE A 74 -13.42 14.15 4.34
N ASN A 75 -12.37 14.58 3.62
CA ASN A 75 -12.22 14.40 2.17
C ASN A 75 -13.50 14.65 1.33
N GLY A 76 -14.17 15.79 1.53
CA GLY A 76 -15.35 16.17 0.74
C GLY A 76 -16.70 15.72 1.28
N PHE A 77 -16.76 15.08 2.46
CA PHE A 77 -18.02 14.66 3.08
C PHE A 77 -18.02 14.81 4.61
N PHE A 78 -19.20 14.87 5.21
CA PHE A 78 -19.35 14.75 6.66
C PHE A 78 -19.60 13.28 7.03
N ALA A 79 -18.75 12.70 7.86
CA ALA A 79 -18.86 11.31 8.28
C ALA A 79 -18.96 11.17 9.81
N LYS A 80 -19.74 10.18 10.25
CA LYS A 80 -19.89 9.81 11.66
C LYS A 80 -19.77 8.30 11.79
N GLY A 81 -19.09 7.84 12.86
CA GLY A 81 -18.89 6.42 13.14
C GLY A 81 -17.48 6.11 13.62
N ARG A 82 -17.07 4.86 13.49
CA ARG A 82 -15.70 4.40 13.79
C ARG A 82 -14.76 4.78 12.65
N ILE A 83 -14.37 6.05 12.59
CA ILE A 83 -13.53 6.61 11.53
C ILE A 83 -12.23 7.17 12.11
N VAL A 84 -11.14 7.08 11.33
CA VAL A 84 -9.92 7.82 11.60
C VAL A 84 -10.04 9.17 10.89
N THR A 85 -10.08 10.25 11.67
CA THR A 85 -10.27 11.62 11.15
C THR A 85 -9.00 12.24 10.58
N THR A 86 -7.85 11.59 10.77
CA THR A 86 -6.56 12.05 10.22
C THR A 86 -6.54 11.89 8.71
N THR A 87 -6.63 13.02 8.01
CA THR A 87 -6.39 13.11 6.57
C THR A 87 -4.96 13.52 6.31
N LEU A 88 -4.29 12.85 5.38
CA LEU A 88 -2.97 13.25 4.89
C LEU A 88 -3.14 13.94 3.54
N LYS A 89 -2.43 15.05 3.34
CA LYS A 89 -2.28 15.66 2.02
C LYS A 89 -1.43 14.75 1.13
N ASP A 90 -1.60 14.86 -0.19
CA ASP A 90 -0.86 14.02 -1.15
C ASP A 90 0.65 14.04 -0.95
N TRP A 91 1.22 15.22 -0.68
CA TRP A 91 2.66 15.36 -0.41
C TRP A 91 3.09 14.68 0.89
N GLU A 92 2.21 14.61 1.90
CA GLU A 92 2.49 13.93 3.18
C GLU A 92 2.56 12.42 2.95
N ILE A 93 1.68 11.88 2.10
CA ILE A 93 1.69 10.48 1.69
C ILE A 93 2.99 10.16 0.95
N ILE A 94 3.37 10.99 -0.04
CA ILE A 94 4.62 10.80 -0.79
C ILE A 94 5.84 10.88 0.14
N SER A 95 5.89 11.90 1.00
CA SER A 95 6.97 12.09 1.98
C SER A 95 7.09 10.90 2.92
N TYR A 96 5.96 10.38 3.41
CA TYR A 96 5.89 9.19 4.24
C TYR A 96 6.47 7.96 3.52
N VAL A 97 6.06 7.71 2.28
CA VAL A 97 6.56 6.60 1.47
C VAL A 97 8.08 6.72 1.24
N LEU A 98 8.58 7.89 0.86
CA LEU A 98 10.01 8.11 0.63
C LEU A 98 10.83 7.91 1.91
N ARG A 99 10.33 8.38 3.06
CA ARG A 99 10.94 8.15 4.38
C ARG A 99 10.98 6.67 4.75
N LYS A 100 9.86 5.95 4.60
CA LYS A 100 9.79 4.49 4.86
C LYS A 100 10.71 3.69 3.95
N GLN A 101 10.85 4.12 2.71
CA GLN A 101 11.78 3.55 1.74
C GLN A 101 13.23 3.99 1.99
N ARG A 102 13.51 4.85 2.98
CA ARG A 102 14.87 5.32 3.31
C ARG A 102 15.53 6.07 2.16
N ALA A 103 14.73 6.74 1.32
CA ALA A 103 15.19 7.49 0.15
C ALA A 103 15.35 9.00 0.43
N VAL A 104 15.30 9.41 1.70
CA VAL A 104 15.41 10.80 2.14
C VAL A 104 16.70 10.98 2.94
N GLN A 105 17.38 12.11 2.75
CA GLN A 105 18.58 12.47 3.51
C GLN A 105 18.29 12.49 5.02
N GLY A 106 19.27 12.08 5.84
CA GLY A 106 19.12 11.95 7.29
C GLY A 106 18.26 10.75 7.77
N HIS A 107 17.67 9.99 6.83
CA HIS A 107 16.90 8.79 7.15
C HIS A 107 17.46 7.52 6.51
N LYS A 108 18.62 7.57 5.84
CA LYS A 108 19.23 6.41 5.19
C LYS A 108 19.67 5.35 6.21
N PHE A 109 19.90 4.14 5.74
CA PHE A 109 20.56 3.09 6.54
C PHE A 109 22.03 3.45 6.74
N ARG A 110 22.57 3.15 7.91
CA ARG A 110 23.98 3.43 8.23
C ARG A 110 24.93 2.67 7.32
N ASN A 111 24.65 1.39 7.08
CA ASN A 111 25.47 0.51 6.26
C ASN A 111 24.58 -0.42 5.41
N ALA A 112 25.21 -1.11 4.45
CA ALA A 112 24.51 -2.00 3.53
C ALA A 112 23.87 -3.22 4.23
N TRP A 113 24.45 -3.70 5.34
CA TRP A 113 23.92 -4.84 6.09
C TRP A 113 22.58 -4.51 6.74
N ASP A 114 22.46 -3.34 7.38
CA ASP A 114 21.20 -2.86 7.95
C ASP A 114 20.10 -2.76 6.87
N ALA A 115 20.48 -2.32 5.67
CA ALA A 115 19.56 -2.24 4.55
C ALA A 115 19.09 -3.64 4.09
N ILE A 116 20.01 -4.61 4.01
CA ILE A 116 19.71 -6.00 3.63
C ILE A 116 18.83 -6.66 4.69
N LEU A 117 19.11 -6.49 5.98
CA LEU A 117 18.29 -7.06 7.06
C LEU A 117 16.88 -6.47 7.06
N ALA A 118 16.75 -5.15 6.90
CA ALA A 118 15.44 -4.50 6.95
C ALA A 118 14.58 -4.74 5.69
N ARG A 119 15.21 -4.91 4.52
CA ARG A 119 14.50 -5.05 3.23
C ARG A 119 14.51 -6.48 2.69
N GLY A 120 15.41 -7.31 3.19
CA GLY A 120 15.69 -8.65 2.67
C GLY A 120 16.53 -8.68 1.40
N TYR A 121 16.95 -7.56 0.80
CA TYR A 121 17.76 -7.56 -0.42
C TYR A 121 18.37 -6.19 -0.75
N ILE A 122 19.29 -6.18 -1.71
CA ILE A 122 19.78 -4.99 -2.42
C ILE A 122 19.95 -5.26 -3.93
N ARG A 123 19.56 -4.35 -4.82
CA ARG A 123 19.62 -4.62 -6.27
C ARG A 123 20.95 -4.25 -6.93
N ASN A 124 21.41 -3.02 -6.71
CA ASN A 124 22.55 -2.43 -7.42
C ASN A 124 23.15 -1.25 -6.62
N ASP A 125 24.25 -0.70 -7.13
CA ASP A 125 24.92 0.47 -6.54
C ASP A 125 24.00 1.69 -6.45
N SER A 126 23.11 1.91 -7.43
CA SER A 126 22.17 3.03 -7.40
C SER A 126 21.20 2.93 -6.21
N GLU A 127 20.77 1.73 -5.85
CA GLU A 127 19.94 1.50 -4.67
C GLU A 127 20.73 1.74 -3.38
N LEU A 128 22.00 1.30 -3.32
CA LEU A 128 22.89 1.58 -2.19
C LEU A 128 23.05 3.09 -1.99
N VAL A 129 23.43 3.84 -3.03
CA VAL A 129 23.61 5.30 -2.95
C VAL A 129 22.33 6.02 -2.50
N THR A 130 21.17 5.52 -2.92
CA THR A 130 19.88 6.10 -2.56
C THR A 130 19.53 5.86 -1.10
N ARG A 131 19.81 4.66 -0.58
CA ARG A 131 19.25 4.19 0.70
C ARG A 131 20.26 4.03 1.83
N VAL A 132 21.55 4.07 1.53
CA VAL A 132 22.64 3.78 2.47
C VAL A 132 23.60 4.97 2.53
N GLU A 133 24.08 5.30 3.73
CA GLU A 133 25.06 6.37 3.96
C GLU A 133 26.47 5.95 3.54
N ASP A 134 26.85 4.71 3.89
CA ASP A 134 28.07 4.07 3.42
C ASP A 134 28.06 3.93 1.88
N LYS A 135 29.14 4.38 1.26
CA LYS A 135 29.35 4.37 -0.20
C LYS A 135 30.14 3.15 -0.68
N THR A 136 30.21 2.09 0.11
CA THR A 136 30.86 0.84 -0.28
C THR A 136 30.19 0.27 -1.54
N PRO A 137 30.95 0.01 -2.63
CA PRO A 137 30.41 -0.56 -3.85
C PRO A 137 29.76 -1.92 -3.61
N ILE A 138 28.73 -2.25 -4.39
CA ILE A 138 27.96 -3.49 -4.21
C ILE A 138 28.83 -4.74 -4.30
N LYS A 139 29.87 -4.73 -5.15
CA LYS A 139 30.81 -5.84 -5.26
C LYS A 139 31.44 -6.19 -3.90
N ASN A 140 31.90 -5.18 -3.19
CA ASN A 140 32.53 -5.35 -1.88
C ASN A 140 31.50 -5.75 -0.81
N VAL A 141 30.27 -5.26 -0.91
CA VAL A 141 29.16 -5.65 -0.02
C VAL A 141 28.82 -7.13 -0.21
N VAL A 142 28.72 -7.57 -1.46
CA VAL A 142 28.42 -8.97 -1.84
C VAL A 142 29.51 -9.90 -1.34
N GLU A 143 30.78 -9.55 -1.57
CA GLU A 143 31.92 -10.34 -1.09
C GLU A 143 31.97 -10.37 0.45
N ARG A 144 31.74 -9.22 1.12
CA ARG A 144 31.82 -9.11 2.58
C ARG A 144 30.73 -9.90 3.31
N TYR A 145 29.51 -9.93 2.77
CA TYR A 145 28.36 -10.56 3.42
C TYR A 145 27.91 -11.85 2.73
N GLU A 146 28.75 -12.39 1.83
CA GLU A 146 28.52 -13.65 1.11
C GLU A 146 27.13 -13.72 0.46
N LEU A 147 26.71 -12.60 -0.16
CA LEU A 147 25.38 -12.49 -0.76
C LEU A 147 25.31 -13.26 -2.08
N ILE A 148 24.15 -13.86 -2.34
CA ILE A 148 23.92 -14.54 -3.60
C ILE A 148 23.11 -13.67 -4.56
N LYS A 149 23.49 -13.72 -5.84
CA LYS A 149 22.73 -13.07 -6.90
C LYS A 149 21.57 -13.96 -7.33
N THR A 150 20.34 -13.48 -7.19
CA THR A 150 19.15 -14.25 -7.53
C THR A 150 18.01 -13.33 -7.96
N ALA A 151 16.93 -13.92 -8.46
CA ALA A 151 15.67 -13.21 -8.59
C ALA A 151 15.11 -12.93 -7.18
N LEU A 152 14.59 -11.72 -6.98
CA LEU A 152 14.02 -11.26 -5.72
C LEU A 152 12.48 -11.36 -5.75
N CYS A 153 11.85 -10.80 -4.71
CA CYS A 153 10.42 -10.54 -4.65
C CYS A 153 10.20 -9.07 -4.23
N PRO A 154 9.69 -8.18 -5.11
CA PRO A 154 9.27 -8.39 -6.52
C PRO A 154 10.41 -8.84 -7.45
N ARG A 155 10.07 -9.41 -8.63
CA ARG A 155 10.98 -10.10 -9.58
C ARG A 155 12.02 -9.20 -10.26
N HIS A 156 12.95 -8.67 -9.48
CA HIS A 156 14.16 -8.02 -9.96
C HIS A 156 15.36 -8.93 -9.70
N ILE A 157 16.40 -8.84 -10.54
CA ILE A 157 17.69 -9.43 -10.20
C ILE A 157 18.38 -8.53 -9.17
N GLY A 158 18.87 -9.15 -8.10
CA GLY A 158 19.64 -8.47 -7.07
C GLY A 158 20.35 -9.46 -6.18
N TYR A 159 20.74 -8.99 -5.00
CA TYR A 159 21.57 -9.71 -4.05
C TYR A 159 20.84 -9.83 -2.72
N THR A 160 20.91 -10.99 -2.11
CA THR A 160 20.24 -11.31 -0.84
C THR A 160 21.00 -12.43 -0.14
N THR A 161 20.60 -12.75 1.10
CA THR A 161 21.15 -13.87 1.84
C THR A 161 20.53 -15.18 1.35
N VAL A 162 21.17 -16.31 1.68
CA VAL A 162 20.69 -17.64 1.26
C VAL A 162 19.34 -17.97 1.89
N GLU A 163 19.14 -17.58 3.15
CA GLU A 163 17.90 -17.78 3.89
C GLU A 163 16.75 -17.07 3.17
N GLN A 164 16.97 -15.81 2.80
CA GLN A 164 15.91 -15.00 2.21
C GLN A 164 15.65 -15.35 0.74
N ALA A 165 16.67 -15.80 0.01
CA ALA A 165 16.48 -16.39 -1.31
C ALA A 165 15.58 -17.63 -1.27
N SER A 166 15.67 -18.45 -0.22
CA SER A 166 14.81 -19.62 -0.03
C SER A 166 13.36 -19.21 0.18
N VAL A 167 13.11 -18.15 0.96
CA VAL A 167 11.77 -17.55 1.11
C VAL A 167 11.23 -17.03 -0.22
N TYR A 168 12.04 -16.30 -0.99
CA TYR A 168 11.63 -15.81 -2.31
C TYR A 168 11.35 -16.94 -3.30
N LYS A 169 12.08 -18.05 -3.23
CA LYS A 169 11.81 -19.24 -4.03
C LYS A 169 10.46 -19.84 -3.67
N ALA A 170 10.18 -20.04 -2.39
CA ALA A 170 8.90 -20.58 -1.91
C ALA A 170 7.70 -19.69 -2.26
N LEU A 171 7.87 -18.36 -2.23
CA LEU A 171 6.83 -17.42 -2.67
C LEU A 171 6.54 -17.49 -4.19
N ARG A 172 7.45 -18.06 -4.97
CA ARG A 172 7.36 -18.21 -6.42
C ARG A 172 7.20 -19.68 -6.81
N ASP A 173 6.52 -20.48 -5.99
CA ASP A 173 6.27 -21.90 -6.28
C ASP A 173 5.29 -22.06 -7.46
N ASP A 174 5.66 -21.48 -8.60
CA ASP A 174 5.01 -21.65 -9.88
C ASP A 174 5.51 -22.99 -10.45
N PRO A 175 4.61 -23.84 -10.96
CA PRO A 175 5.01 -25.06 -11.63
C PRO A 175 5.87 -24.71 -12.85
N LEU A 176 6.97 -25.42 -13.04
CA LEU A 176 7.80 -25.29 -14.24
C LEU A 176 6.98 -25.63 -15.48
N THR A 177 7.08 -24.78 -16.49
CA THR A 177 6.58 -25.06 -17.84
C THR A 177 7.40 -26.18 -18.50
N GLU A 178 6.87 -26.81 -19.55
CA GLU A 178 7.58 -27.87 -20.27
C GLU A 178 8.92 -27.36 -20.86
N ASP A 179 8.94 -26.13 -21.37
CA ASP A 179 10.14 -25.47 -21.88
C ASP A 179 11.21 -25.28 -20.77
N GLU A 180 10.79 -24.83 -19.59
CA GLU A 180 11.68 -24.65 -18.44
C GLU A 180 12.25 -25.99 -17.94
N LYS A 181 11.46 -27.08 -17.99
CA LYS A 181 11.93 -28.43 -17.65
C LYS A 181 13.02 -28.91 -18.60
N ILE A 182 12.86 -28.67 -19.91
CA ILE A 182 13.87 -29.02 -20.92
C ILE A 182 15.17 -28.24 -20.68
N VAL A 183 15.06 -26.92 -20.42
CA VAL A 183 16.24 -26.09 -20.12
C VAL A 183 16.93 -26.57 -18.83
N LEU A 184 16.16 -26.93 -17.80
CA LEU A 184 16.70 -27.45 -16.55
C LEU A 184 17.45 -28.77 -16.75
N ASP A 185 16.91 -29.72 -17.54
CA ASP A 185 17.56 -30.99 -17.86
C ASP A 185 18.88 -30.79 -18.62
N ILE A 186 18.94 -29.84 -19.56
CA ILE A 186 20.19 -29.47 -20.26
C ILE A 186 21.24 -28.97 -19.26
N ILE A 187 20.83 -28.11 -18.32
CA ILE A 187 21.72 -27.57 -17.29
C ILE A 187 22.23 -28.71 -16.40
N GLU A 188 21.34 -29.53 -15.84
CA GLU A 188 21.69 -30.61 -14.91
C GLU A 188 22.68 -31.62 -15.52
N ARG A 189 22.51 -31.96 -16.80
CA ARG A 189 23.39 -32.93 -17.49
C ARG A 189 24.77 -32.38 -17.83
N ARG A 190 24.93 -31.06 -17.97
CA ARG A 190 26.13 -30.43 -18.55
C ARG A 190 26.81 -29.41 -17.64
N MET A 191 26.43 -29.33 -16.36
CA MET A 191 27.07 -28.37 -15.43
C MET A 191 28.59 -28.64 -15.29
N PRO A 192 29.45 -27.59 -15.35
CA PRO A 192 29.13 -26.18 -15.58
C PRO A 192 28.97 -25.82 -17.07
N ILE A 193 27.83 -25.21 -17.44
CA ILE A 193 27.50 -24.77 -18.81
C ILE A 193 27.23 -23.26 -18.87
N ASN A 194 27.61 -22.59 -19.98
CA ASN A 194 27.34 -21.16 -20.15
C ASN A 194 25.95 -20.93 -20.79
N LYS A 195 25.39 -19.73 -20.60
CA LYS A 195 24.07 -19.38 -21.16
C LYS A 195 23.97 -19.57 -22.68
N LYS A 196 25.04 -19.26 -23.42
CA LYS A 196 25.04 -19.37 -24.90
C LYS A 196 24.86 -20.82 -25.35
N LYS A 197 25.60 -21.75 -24.76
CA LYS A 197 25.51 -23.18 -25.03
C LYS A 197 24.17 -23.77 -24.62
N VAL A 198 23.58 -23.32 -23.50
CA VAL A 198 22.21 -23.73 -23.12
C VAL A 198 21.21 -23.34 -24.20
N ILE A 199 21.35 -22.17 -24.82
CA ILE A 199 20.47 -21.75 -25.92
C ILE A 199 20.75 -22.57 -27.19
N GLU A 200 22.02 -22.79 -27.54
CA GLU A 200 22.41 -23.61 -28.71
C GLU A 200 21.94 -25.08 -28.60
N ASP A 201 21.95 -25.64 -27.39
CA ASP A 201 21.54 -27.01 -27.11
C ASP A 201 20.02 -27.14 -26.88
N SER A 202 19.31 -26.02 -26.75
CA SER A 202 17.89 -26.01 -26.46
C SER A 202 17.06 -26.21 -27.73
N PRO A 203 16.11 -27.16 -27.76
CA PRO A 203 15.20 -27.35 -28.90
C PRO A 203 14.10 -26.27 -28.98
N ILE A 204 14.11 -25.28 -28.08
CA ILE A 204 13.07 -24.26 -27.91
C ILE A 204 13.37 -22.99 -28.75
N TYR A 205 14.58 -22.87 -29.32
CA TYR A 205 15.02 -21.74 -30.15
C TYR A 205 15.72 -22.18 -31.43
#